data_AF-A0A562EWD3-F1
#
_entry.id   AF-A0A562EWD3-F1
#
_cell.length_a   1.000
_cell.length_b   1.000
_cell.length_c   1.000
_cell.angle_alpha   90.00
_cell.angle_beta   90.00
_cell.angle_gamma   90.00
#
_symmetry.space_group_name_H-M   'P 1'
#
loop_
_entity.id
_entity.type
_entity.pdbx_description
1 polymer ?
#
loop_
_entity_poly.entity_id
_entity_poly.type
_entity_poly.pdbx_seq_one_letter_code
_entity_poly.pdbx_strand_id
1 'polypeptide(L)'
;MRKVSALLAVAWSICLIAGAGAAETTFGPFTVDDGTPEIIRMDGEIDTGAALSFRRALQATPNAKLVTLNSPGGSVQMGLLIADDIHQRQLSTYIPKGSGCYSACSFIFLAGHERKADGELGVHQISNDTKDLVGAQYAISDIIEVLNRFGTPVDVMHIMFRTPPDDMYVFSQEEIERYGLNRTGGTSIAATPQGGAFQSPAPEGTAAAGAVVEAERGAAAVSALEAYTRQPNRMAIYTGLDLFGDDITSIRTSDAGACADNCLRMDGQCKAFTFNTDQSLRRGPNCFLKASSGRADGNSVALSGHLLAAGEADPKPMTLATIDPNSSLFEDVDLPGGDLSRRPYPGANSPLACRLACIDNNACIAFTYVKAKKECWLKGVVGKPAYGKGMVSGVKKIETFRPAKIISLN
;
A
#
# COMPACT_ATOMS: atom_id res chain seq x y z
N MET A 1 -75.80 25.76 3.71
CA MET A 1 -75.24 24.53 3.08
C MET A 1 -73.89 24.94 2.49
N ARG A 2 -72.70 24.38 2.75
CA ARG A 2 -72.19 23.18 3.45
C ARG A 2 -70.75 23.51 3.94
N LYS A 3 -70.51 23.16 5.21
CA LYS A 3 -69.27 22.71 5.89
C LYS A 3 -67.88 23.19 5.40
N VAL A 4 -67.24 24.03 6.22
CA VAL A 4 -65.78 24.16 6.33
C VAL A 4 -65.24 22.91 7.04
N SER A 5 -64.28 22.19 6.44
CA SER A 5 -63.55 21.09 7.08
C SER A 5 -62.08 21.48 7.19
N ALA A 6 -61.62 21.69 8.42
CA ALA A 6 -60.21 21.85 8.76
C ALA A 6 -59.54 20.46 8.74
N LEU A 7 -58.45 20.33 7.98
CA LEU A 7 -57.57 19.16 8.01
C LEU A 7 -56.31 19.52 8.81
N LEU A 8 -56.09 18.78 9.90
CA LEU A 8 -54.97 18.88 10.82
C LEU A 8 -53.97 17.74 10.54
N ALA A 9 -52.69 18.10 10.42
CA ALA A 9 -51.46 17.31 10.63
C ALA A 9 -51.26 16.05 9.75
N VAL A 10 -50.05 15.63 9.37
CA VAL A 10 -48.80 15.52 10.13
C VAL A 10 -47.63 15.63 9.14
N ALA A 11 -46.72 16.58 9.35
CA ALA A 11 -45.44 16.60 8.65
C ALA A 11 -44.46 15.69 9.39
N TRP A 12 -44.12 14.55 8.80
CA TRP A 12 -42.99 13.72 9.26
C TRP A 12 -41.69 14.45 8.92
N SER A 13 -41.07 15.07 9.93
CA SER A 13 -39.69 15.51 9.85
C SER A 13 -38.79 14.27 9.77
N ILE A 14 -38.37 13.93 8.55
CA ILE A 14 -37.29 12.97 8.31
C ILE A 14 -36.02 13.63 8.85
N CYS A 15 -35.59 13.20 10.03
CA CYS A 15 -34.29 13.53 10.57
C CYS A 15 -33.26 12.72 9.77
N LEU A 16 -32.66 13.36 8.78
CA LEU A 16 -31.49 12.84 8.07
C LEU A 16 -30.35 12.75 9.07
N ILE A 17 -30.07 11.54 9.55
CA ILE A 17 -28.83 11.23 10.26
C ILE A 17 -27.75 11.29 9.19
N ALA A 18 -27.13 12.45 9.03
CA ALA A 18 -25.87 12.57 8.32
C ALA A 18 -24.86 11.69 9.07
N GLY A 19 -24.40 10.61 8.43
CA GLY A 19 -23.24 9.88 8.93
C GLY A 19 -22.10 10.88 9.09
N ALA A 20 -21.57 11.01 10.31
CA ALA A 20 -20.36 11.76 10.55
C ALA A 20 -19.23 11.08 9.76
N GLY A 21 -18.95 11.57 8.56
CA GLY A 21 -17.65 11.35 7.94
C GLY A 21 -16.60 11.99 8.84
N ALA A 22 -15.49 11.30 9.06
CA ALA A 22 -14.37 11.85 9.83
C ALA A 22 -14.01 13.24 9.28
N ALA A 23 -13.85 14.24 10.15
CA ALA A 23 -13.61 15.60 9.72
C ALA A 23 -12.12 15.78 9.40
N GLU A 24 -11.81 16.00 8.12
CA GLU A 24 -10.46 16.36 7.68
C GLU A 24 -10.26 17.88 7.92
N THR A 25 -9.17 18.25 8.59
CA THR A 25 -8.81 19.66 8.87
C THR A 25 -7.46 19.99 8.25
N THR A 26 -7.40 21.09 7.49
CA THR A 26 -6.19 21.54 6.77
C THR A 26 -5.58 22.80 7.39
N PHE A 27 -4.26 22.79 7.52
CA PHE A 27 -3.40 23.90 7.96
C PHE A 27 -2.26 24.09 6.95
N GLY A 28 -2.40 25.01 6.01
CA GLY A 28 -1.40 25.19 4.94
C GLY A 28 -1.20 23.87 4.16
N PRO A 29 0.03 23.38 3.99
CA PRO A 29 0.28 22.09 3.32
C PRO A 29 -0.02 20.87 4.22
N PHE A 30 -0.42 21.06 5.47
CA PHE A 30 -0.65 19.97 6.42
C PHE A 30 -2.12 19.63 6.54
N THR A 31 -2.44 18.35 6.59
CA THR A 31 -3.80 17.87 6.78
C THR A 31 -3.85 16.78 7.85
N VAL A 32 -4.88 16.84 8.69
CA VAL A 32 -5.13 15.91 9.79
C VAL A 32 -6.55 15.36 9.67
N ASP A 33 -6.71 14.07 9.93
CA ASP A 33 -8.00 13.37 9.85
C ASP A 33 -8.32 12.77 11.23
N ASP A 34 -9.50 13.07 11.74
CA ASP A 34 -10.01 12.53 13.02
C ASP A 34 -10.07 10.99 13.02
N GLY A 35 -10.18 10.35 11.85
CA GLY A 35 -10.11 8.90 11.69
C GLY A 35 -8.70 8.32 11.82
N THR A 36 -7.67 9.13 11.58
CA THR A 36 -6.25 8.73 11.67
C THR A 36 -5.43 9.75 12.47
N PRO A 37 -5.76 9.99 13.75
CA PRO A 37 -5.17 11.08 14.53
C PRO A 37 -3.65 10.93 14.72
N GLU A 38 -3.08 9.74 14.57
CA GLU A 38 -1.62 9.55 14.69
C GLU A 38 -0.82 10.05 13.48
N ILE A 39 -1.48 10.54 12.43
CA ILE A 39 -0.87 10.86 11.13
C ILE A 39 -1.11 12.34 10.78
N ILE A 40 -0.04 13.00 10.36
CA ILE A 40 -0.11 14.31 9.69
C ILE A 40 0.33 14.11 8.24
N ARG A 41 -0.50 14.52 7.27
CA ARG A 41 -0.14 14.48 5.85
C ARG A 41 0.37 15.85 5.42
N MET A 42 1.58 15.91 4.86
CA MET A 42 2.13 17.10 4.23
C MET A 42 2.05 16.94 2.70
N ASP A 43 1.28 17.81 2.06
CA ASP A 43 1.15 17.88 0.60
C ASP A 43 1.23 19.34 0.14
N GLY A 44 2.29 19.67 -0.61
CA GLY A 44 2.47 21.00 -1.19
C GLY A 44 3.75 21.72 -0.76
N GLU A 45 3.83 23.01 -1.10
CA GLU A 45 5.02 23.85 -0.91
C GLU A 45 5.26 24.23 0.56
N ILE A 46 6.54 24.36 0.93
CA ILE A 46 6.97 24.93 2.21
C ILE A 46 7.01 26.45 2.07
N ASP A 47 5.86 27.10 2.20
CA ASP A 47 5.76 28.56 2.20
C ASP A 47 6.28 29.21 3.50
N THR A 48 6.19 30.54 3.60
CA THR A 48 6.65 31.33 4.76
C THR A 48 5.81 31.11 6.02
N GLY A 49 4.60 30.54 5.91
CA GLY A 49 3.70 30.22 7.01
C GLY A 49 3.74 28.76 7.44
N ALA A 50 4.41 27.89 6.67
CA ALA A 50 4.38 26.45 6.84
C ALA A 50 4.73 25.99 8.26
N ALA A 51 5.75 26.58 8.90
CA ALA A 51 6.14 26.21 10.26
C ALA A 51 5.08 26.55 11.34
N LEU A 52 4.30 27.62 11.14
CA LEU A 52 3.16 27.92 12.03
C LEU A 52 2.00 26.96 11.77
N SER A 53 1.73 26.67 10.49
CA SER A 53 0.71 25.71 10.07
C SER A 53 0.98 24.31 10.62
N PHE A 54 2.24 23.85 10.59
CA PHE A 54 2.64 22.57 11.17
C PHE A 54 2.40 22.53 12.69
N ARG A 55 2.78 23.59 13.42
CA ARG A 55 2.53 23.67 14.87
C ARG A 55 1.03 23.69 15.21
N ARG A 56 0.18 24.26 14.36
CA ARG A 56 -1.29 24.17 14.50
C ARG A 56 -1.80 22.77 14.23
N ALA A 57 -1.28 22.07 13.23
CA ALA A 57 -1.60 20.66 12.98
C ALA A 57 -1.21 19.78 14.19
N LEU A 58 -0.02 19.99 14.77
CA LEU A 58 0.42 19.31 15.99
C LEU A 58 -0.43 19.63 17.23
N GLN A 59 -1.05 20.82 17.29
CA GLN A 59 -1.99 21.16 18.35
C GLN A 59 -3.35 20.48 18.16
N ALA A 60 -3.81 20.38 16.90
CA ALA A 60 -5.04 19.67 16.55
C ALA A 60 -4.91 18.15 16.75
N THR A 61 -3.71 17.60 16.53
CA THR A 61 -3.38 16.22 16.86
C THR A 61 -2.18 16.09 17.82
N PRO A 62 -2.42 16.11 19.14
CA PRO A 62 -1.35 15.95 20.12
C PRO A 62 -0.74 14.54 20.14
N ASN A 63 -1.42 13.55 19.54
CA ASN A 63 -1.00 12.15 19.50
C ASN A 63 -0.32 11.77 18.18
N ALA A 64 0.00 12.74 17.32
CA ALA A 64 0.72 12.47 16.08
C ALA A 64 2.01 11.70 16.34
N LYS A 65 2.27 10.69 15.51
CA LYS A 65 3.48 9.86 15.54
C LYS A 65 4.18 9.80 14.19
N LEU A 66 3.47 10.08 13.11
CA LEU A 66 3.96 9.96 11.73
C LEU A 66 3.60 11.20 10.91
N VAL A 67 4.56 11.68 10.11
CA VAL A 67 4.33 12.68 9.07
C VAL A 67 4.58 12.04 7.70
N THR A 68 3.56 12.02 6.83
CA THR A 68 3.74 11.62 5.42
C THR A 68 4.09 12.83 4.57
N LEU A 69 5.03 12.67 3.63
CA LEU A 69 5.68 13.76 2.93
C LEU A 69 5.47 13.68 1.42
N ASN A 70 4.89 14.73 0.85
CA ASN A 70 4.81 14.98 -0.58
C ASN A 70 5.01 16.48 -0.83
N SER A 71 6.23 16.92 -1.11
CA SER A 71 6.54 18.33 -1.24
C SER A 71 7.69 18.61 -2.22
N PRO A 72 7.54 19.59 -3.12
CA PRO A 72 8.63 20.08 -3.97
C PRO A 72 9.71 20.83 -3.18
N GLY A 73 9.50 21.09 -1.89
CA GLY A 73 10.36 21.94 -1.07
C GLY A 73 9.81 23.36 -0.95
N GLY A 74 10.70 24.35 -0.82
CA GLY A 74 10.34 25.75 -0.61
C GLY A 74 11.34 26.44 0.32
N SER A 75 10.82 27.20 1.29
CA SER A 75 11.63 27.95 2.25
C SER A 75 12.50 27.03 3.11
N VAL A 76 13.82 27.13 2.95
CA VAL A 76 14.82 26.43 3.77
C VAL A 76 14.61 26.70 5.26
N GLN A 77 14.40 27.96 5.63
CA GLN A 77 14.20 28.36 7.02
C GLN A 77 12.97 27.68 7.64
N MET A 78 11.84 27.67 6.93
CA MET A 78 10.63 27.03 7.43
C MET A 78 10.76 25.50 7.45
N GLY A 79 11.44 24.92 6.45
CA GLY A 79 11.76 23.49 6.42
C GLY A 79 12.60 23.06 7.62
N LEU A 80 13.63 23.82 7.99
CA LEU A 80 14.47 23.55 9.17
C LEU A 80 13.70 23.69 10.49
N LEU A 81 12.78 24.67 10.60
CA LEU A 81 11.92 24.80 11.80
C LEU A 81 10.96 23.62 11.95
N ILE A 82 10.34 23.18 10.85
CA ILE A 82 9.48 21.97 10.85
C ILE A 82 10.30 20.73 11.20
N ALA A 83 11.50 20.61 10.63
CA ALA A 83 12.43 19.52 10.92
C ALA A 83 12.83 19.49 12.41
N ASP A 84 13.09 20.64 13.02
CA ASP A 84 13.38 20.75 14.45
C ASP A 84 12.18 20.29 15.30
N ASP A 85 10.96 20.74 14.99
CA ASP A 85 9.74 20.28 15.66
C ASP A 85 9.53 18.75 15.55
N ILE A 86 9.76 18.17 14.37
CA ILE A 86 9.69 16.71 14.13
C ILE A 86 10.70 15.97 14.99
N HIS A 87 11.95 16.44 14.99
CA HIS A 87 13.03 15.82 15.73
C HIS A 87 12.80 15.89 17.25
N GLN A 88 12.43 17.06 17.77
CA GLN A 88 12.16 17.24 19.21
C GLN A 88 11.02 16.36 19.71
N ARG A 89 10.00 16.13 18.86
CA ARG A 89 8.84 15.28 19.18
C ARG A 89 9.06 13.80 18.87
N GLN A 90 10.22 13.43 18.32
CA GLN A 90 10.55 12.07 17.89
C GLN A 90 9.52 11.48 16.91
N LEU A 91 8.97 12.33 16.03
CA LEU A 91 8.03 11.88 15.01
C LEU A 91 8.75 11.05 13.95
N SER A 92 8.03 10.08 13.38
CA SER A 92 8.48 9.34 12.21
C SER A 92 8.16 10.11 10.94
N THR A 93 8.95 9.91 9.88
CA THR A 93 8.70 10.51 8.56
C THR A 93 8.62 9.44 7.47
N TYR A 94 7.72 9.63 6.52
CA TYR A 94 7.51 8.68 5.44
C TYR A 94 7.29 9.39 4.11
N ILE A 95 8.01 8.99 3.07
CA ILE A 95 7.75 9.43 1.70
C ILE A 95 7.04 8.27 0.99
N PRO A 96 5.71 8.36 0.77
CA PRO A 96 4.97 7.31 0.10
C PRO A 96 5.44 7.09 -1.34
N LYS A 97 5.26 5.87 -1.85
CA LYS A 97 5.50 5.56 -3.25
C LYS A 97 4.64 6.45 -4.16
N GLY A 98 5.26 7.04 -5.19
CA GLY A 98 4.60 7.98 -6.11
C GLY A 98 4.53 9.41 -5.60
N SER A 99 4.96 9.67 -4.37
CA SER A 99 5.21 11.00 -3.82
C SER A 99 6.70 11.33 -3.90
N GLY A 100 7.03 12.60 -3.71
CA GLY A 100 8.41 13.05 -3.64
C GLY A 100 8.62 14.10 -2.57
N CYS A 101 9.83 14.12 -2.01
CA CYS A 101 10.24 15.08 -0.99
C CYS A 101 11.59 15.66 -1.40
N TYR A 102 11.55 16.88 -1.92
CA TYR A 102 12.67 17.52 -2.59
C TYR A 102 13.13 18.78 -1.84
N SER A 103 14.39 19.16 -2.06
CA SER A 103 14.94 20.42 -1.54
C SER A 103 14.73 20.55 -0.02
N ALA A 104 14.13 21.64 0.47
CA ALA A 104 13.86 21.86 1.89
C ALA A 104 13.00 20.77 2.57
N CYS A 105 12.21 20.00 1.82
CA CYS A 105 11.49 18.85 2.37
C CYS A 105 12.46 17.75 2.85
N SER A 106 13.61 17.60 2.20
CA SER A 106 14.60 16.58 2.59
C SER A 106 15.07 16.76 4.05
N PHE A 107 15.15 18.01 4.55
CA PHE A 107 15.45 18.27 5.96
C PHE A 107 14.37 17.72 6.90
N ILE A 108 13.10 17.88 6.52
CA ILE A 108 11.93 17.36 7.23
C ILE A 108 12.00 15.83 7.28
N PHE A 109 12.23 15.17 6.13
CA PHE A 109 12.42 13.72 6.08
C PHE A 109 13.54 13.25 6.99
N LEU A 110 14.72 13.87 6.88
CA LEU A 110 15.91 13.46 7.63
C LEU A 110 15.75 13.65 9.15
N ALA A 111 14.91 14.58 9.60
CA ALA A 111 14.63 14.79 11.02
C ALA A 111 13.92 13.63 11.72
N GLY A 112 13.23 12.78 10.96
CA GLY A 112 12.43 11.67 11.50
C GLY A 112 13.25 10.72 12.38
N HIS A 113 12.73 10.40 13.56
CA HIS A 113 13.39 9.45 14.47
C HIS A 113 13.46 8.06 13.83
N GLU A 114 12.33 7.61 13.27
CA GLU A 114 12.28 6.59 12.24
C GLU A 114 11.90 7.25 10.92
N ARG A 115 12.43 6.74 9.83
CA ARG A 115 12.21 7.35 8.52
C ARG A 115 12.26 6.31 7.42
N LYS A 116 11.36 6.42 6.45
CA LYS A 116 11.35 5.53 5.29
C LYS A 116 10.95 6.26 4.00
N ALA A 117 11.67 6.00 2.91
CA ALA A 117 11.42 6.59 1.60
C ALA A 117 11.12 5.51 0.56
N ASP A 118 9.83 5.25 0.32
CA ASP A 118 9.37 4.41 -0.80
C ASP A 118 9.14 5.24 -2.08
N GLY A 119 8.96 6.56 -1.94
CA GLY A 119 8.95 7.54 -3.03
C GLY A 119 10.31 8.19 -3.28
N GLU A 120 10.31 9.35 -3.94
CA GLU A 120 11.54 10.05 -4.30
C GLU A 120 12.06 10.96 -3.18
N LEU A 121 13.34 10.85 -2.85
CA LEU A 121 14.05 11.78 -1.97
C LEU A 121 15.07 12.54 -2.80
N GLY A 122 14.88 13.86 -2.92
CA GLY A 122 15.76 14.71 -3.71
C GLY A 122 16.47 15.77 -2.88
N VAL A 123 17.76 15.98 -3.16
CA VAL A 123 18.59 16.98 -2.48
C VAL A 123 19.34 17.84 -3.47
N HIS A 124 19.52 19.11 -3.10
CA HIS A 124 20.44 20.02 -3.77
C HIS A 124 20.94 21.08 -2.78
N GLN A 125 21.93 21.86 -3.19
CA GLN A 125 22.46 22.92 -2.35
C GLN A 125 21.46 24.09 -2.26
N ILE A 126 21.48 24.83 -1.17
CA ILE A 126 20.64 26.03 -1.05
C ILE A 126 20.97 27.04 -2.16
N SER A 127 19.93 27.63 -2.77
CA SER A 127 20.14 28.79 -3.64
C SER A 127 20.47 30.01 -2.79
N ASN A 128 21.36 30.87 -3.29
CA ASN A 128 21.60 32.18 -2.69
C ASN A 128 21.48 33.25 -3.78
N ASP A 129 20.35 33.96 -3.77
CA ASP A 129 20.09 35.06 -4.71
C ASP A 129 20.80 36.36 -4.31
N THR A 130 21.45 36.39 -3.14
CA THR A 130 22.13 37.60 -2.63
C THR A 130 23.64 37.52 -2.78
N LYS A 131 24.30 38.68 -2.99
CA LYS A 131 25.77 38.79 -2.97
C LYS A 131 26.38 38.66 -1.56
N ASP A 132 25.59 38.25 -0.56
CA ASP A 132 26.04 38.09 0.81
C ASP A 132 26.66 36.69 1.02
N LEU A 133 27.97 36.63 0.78
CA LEU A 133 28.76 35.42 0.99
C LEU A 133 28.86 35.01 2.47
N VAL A 134 28.74 35.98 3.40
CA VAL A 134 28.84 35.71 4.84
C VAL A 134 27.53 35.10 5.35
N GLY A 135 26.39 35.66 4.96
CA GLY A 135 25.07 35.09 5.25
C GLY A 135 24.90 33.67 4.73
N ALA A 136 25.38 33.40 3.51
CA ALA A 136 25.37 32.04 2.94
C ALA A 136 26.22 31.06 3.75
N GLN A 137 27.39 31.49 4.23
CA GLN A 137 28.26 30.65 5.05
C GLN A 137 27.58 30.27 6.37
N TYR A 138 26.90 31.21 7.03
CA TYR A 138 26.13 30.92 8.24
C TYR A 138 24.98 29.96 7.97
N ALA A 139 24.19 30.18 6.92
CA ALA A 139 23.10 29.28 6.56
C ALA A 139 23.59 27.84 6.29
N ILE A 140 24.72 27.68 5.59
CA ILE A 140 25.33 26.35 5.37
C ILE A 140 25.77 25.73 6.70
N SER A 141 26.33 26.53 7.61
CA SER A 141 26.81 26.06 8.92
C SER A 141 25.65 25.56 9.77
N ASP A 142 24.54 26.30 9.81
CA ASP A 142 23.31 25.92 10.51
C ASP A 142 22.72 24.62 9.94
N ILE A 143 22.71 24.48 8.60
CA ILE A 143 22.24 23.24 7.96
C ILE A 143 23.13 22.06 8.34
N ILE A 144 24.45 22.21 8.30
CA ILE A 144 25.38 21.12 8.69
C ILE A 144 25.16 20.71 10.15
N GLU A 145 25.00 21.67 11.06
CA GLU A 145 24.70 21.39 12.46
C GLU A 145 23.42 20.57 12.61
N VAL A 146 22.34 21.01 11.94
CA VAL A 146 21.04 20.32 11.98
C VAL A 146 21.12 18.92 11.38
N LEU A 147 21.77 18.77 10.22
CA LEU A 147 21.91 17.47 9.55
C LEU A 147 22.74 16.48 10.37
N ASN A 148 23.80 16.96 11.03
CA ASN A 148 24.59 16.16 11.97
C ASN A 148 23.75 15.69 13.16
N ARG A 149 22.92 16.58 13.73
CA ARG A 149 22.01 16.24 14.84
C ARG A 149 21.00 15.15 14.45
N PHE A 150 20.60 15.10 13.17
CA PHE A 150 19.72 14.06 12.63
C PHE A 150 20.46 12.74 12.32
N GLY A 151 21.79 12.71 12.44
CA GLY A 151 22.62 11.58 12.05
C GLY A 151 22.59 11.36 10.54
N THR A 152 22.62 12.44 9.76
CA THR A 152 22.71 12.38 8.30
C THR A 152 24.13 11.97 7.90
N PRO A 153 24.30 10.96 7.03
CA PRO A 153 25.63 10.56 6.57
C PRO A 153 26.38 11.69 5.86
N VAL A 154 27.69 11.76 6.05
CA VAL A 154 28.54 12.78 5.40
C VAL A 154 28.47 12.69 3.88
N ASP A 155 28.37 11.47 3.32
CA ASP A 155 28.23 11.28 1.88
C ASP A 155 26.95 11.91 1.32
N VAL A 156 25.85 11.83 2.08
CA VAL A 156 24.57 12.47 1.72
C VAL A 156 24.69 13.99 1.75
N MET A 157 25.35 14.53 2.79
CA MET A 157 25.63 15.98 2.88
C MET A 157 26.51 16.45 1.72
N HIS A 158 27.55 15.68 1.39
CA HIS A 158 28.44 15.99 0.26
C HIS A 158 27.69 15.99 -1.08
N ILE A 159 26.79 15.03 -1.31
CA ILE A 159 25.93 15.01 -2.50
C ILE A 159 25.04 16.24 -2.52
N MET A 160 24.30 16.51 -1.44
CA MET A 160 23.42 17.67 -1.30
C MET A 160 24.14 18.97 -1.64
N PHE A 161 25.28 19.26 -0.99
CA PHE A 161 25.98 20.53 -1.17
C PHE A 161 26.74 20.67 -2.50
N ARG A 162 26.89 19.60 -3.27
CA ARG A 162 27.53 19.65 -4.60
C ARG A 162 26.56 19.74 -5.76
N THR A 163 25.33 19.27 -5.56
CA THR A 163 24.28 19.39 -6.57
C THR A 163 23.90 20.86 -6.75
N PRO A 164 23.98 21.43 -7.98
CA PRO A 164 23.62 22.81 -8.27
C PRO A 164 22.20 23.18 -7.81
N PRO A 165 21.89 24.45 -7.50
CA PRO A 165 20.54 24.85 -7.08
C PRO A 165 19.46 24.64 -8.15
N ASP A 166 19.85 24.69 -9.43
CA ASP A 166 18.97 24.48 -10.58
C ASP A 166 18.87 23.00 -11.01
N ASP A 167 19.46 22.09 -10.23
CA ASP A 167 19.45 20.65 -10.45
C ASP A 167 18.93 19.91 -9.21
N MET A 168 18.60 18.63 -9.35
CA MET A 168 18.10 17.80 -8.25
C MET A 168 18.75 16.42 -8.28
N TYR A 169 19.47 16.07 -7.21
CA TYR A 169 19.96 14.71 -7.04
C TYR A 169 18.88 13.89 -6.36
N VAL A 170 18.23 13.01 -7.11
CA VAL A 170 17.24 12.05 -6.58
C VAL A 170 17.94 10.72 -6.32
N PHE A 171 17.94 10.27 -5.06
CA PHE A 171 18.58 9.03 -4.67
C PHE A 171 17.83 7.81 -5.23
N SER A 172 18.56 6.83 -5.76
CA SER A 172 17.95 5.53 -6.07
C SER A 172 17.63 4.75 -4.79
N GLN A 173 16.77 3.73 -4.90
CA GLN A 173 16.44 2.88 -3.74
C GLN A 173 17.67 2.13 -3.21
N GLU A 174 18.58 1.73 -4.08
CA GLU A 174 19.87 1.14 -3.68
C GLU A 174 20.73 2.15 -2.90
N GLU A 175 20.68 3.43 -3.25
CA GLU A 175 21.41 4.48 -2.54
C GLU A 175 20.78 4.81 -1.19
N ILE A 176 19.44 4.83 -1.12
CA ILE A 176 18.70 4.99 0.14
C ILE A 176 19.10 3.91 1.14
N GLU A 177 19.21 2.65 0.69
CA GLU A 177 19.70 1.55 1.52
C GLU A 177 21.18 1.69 1.86
N ARG A 178 22.04 1.91 0.85
CA ARG A 178 23.50 2.02 1.01
C ARG A 178 23.90 3.11 2.00
N TYR A 179 23.23 4.25 1.97
CA TYR A 179 23.51 5.38 2.87
C TYR A 179 22.77 5.28 4.21
N GLY A 180 21.93 4.26 4.43
CA GLY A 180 21.15 4.16 5.67
C GLY A 180 20.18 5.33 5.84
N LEU A 181 19.61 5.82 4.74
CA LEU A 181 18.61 6.89 4.77
C LEU A 181 17.31 6.38 5.39
N ASN A 182 16.94 5.12 5.17
CA ASN A 182 15.87 4.48 5.92
C ASN A 182 16.36 4.08 7.33
N ARG A 183 15.58 4.38 8.37
CA ARG A 183 15.84 4.00 9.75
C ARG A 183 14.56 3.40 10.35
N THR A 184 14.64 2.15 10.80
CA THR A 184 13.54 1.42 11.44
C THR A 184 14.03 0.87 12.78
N GLY A 185 13.24 1.00 13.84
CA GLY A 185 13.64 0.66 15.20
C GLY A 185 14.62 1.68 15.78
N GLY A 186 14.22 2.33 16.87
CA GLY A 186 14.93 3.42 17.55
C GLY A 186 16.30 3.09 18.17
N THR A 187 17.24 2.51 17.42
CA THR A 187 18.66 2.60 17.76
C THR A 187 19.15 4.01 17.47
N SER A 188 19.12 4.83 18.51
CA SER A 188 19.94 6.03 18.66
C SER A 188 21.39 5.69 18.29
N ILE A 189 21.87 6.19 17.16
CA ILE A 189 23.28 6.14 16.82
C ILE A 189 23.96 7.25 17.63
N ALA A 190 24.38 6.93 18.84
CA ALA A 190 25.49 7.62 19.48
C ALA A 190 26.78 7.19 18.77
N ALA A 191 27.06 7.78 17.60
CA ALA A 191 28.38 7.69 17.00
C ALA A 191 29.33 8.52 17.86
N THR A 192 30.06 7.85 18.75
CA THR A 192 31.18 8.48 19.46
C THR A 192 32.31 8.64 18.44
N PRO A 193 32.85 9.84 18.19
CA PRO A 193 34.06 9.97 17.40
C PRO A 193 35.21 9.28 18.15
N GLN A 194 35.95 8.41 17.48
CA GLN A 194 37.22 7.91 18.00
C GLN A 194 38.22 9.06 18.05
N GLY A 195 38.22 9.79 19.17
CA GLY A 195 39.26 10.72 19.55
C GLY A 195 40.46 9.95 20.09
N GLY A 196 41.62 10.15 19.47
CA GLY A 196 42.89 9.53 19.82
C GLY A 196 43.23 9.67 21.31
N ALA A 197 43.75 8.57 21.85
CA ALA A 197 44.15 8.42 23.24
C ALA A 197 45.23 9.43 23.65
N PHE A 198 44.94 10.24 24.66
CA PHE A 198 45.95 10.75 25.59
C PHE A 198 45.78 10.00 26.91
N GLN A 199 46.75 9.13 27.23
CA GLN A 199 46.84 8.43 28.49
C GLN A 199 47.59 9.30 29.52
N SER A 200 47.01 9.46 30.71
CA SER A 200 47.76 9.51 31.96
C SER A 200 46.91 9.06 33.15
N PRO A 201 47.55 8.54 34.21
CA PRO A 201 47.00 7.42 34.97
C PRO A 201 46.16 7.85 36.18
N ALA A 202 45.23 6.96 36.54
CA ALA A 202 44.39 7.01 37.73
C ALA A 202 45.17 6.74 39.03
N PRO A 203 44.61 7.08 40.20
CA PRO A 203 44.76 6.28 41.39
C PRO A 203 43.50 5.42 41.63
N GLU A 204 43.77 4.20 42.09
CA GLU A 204 42.83 3.15 42.49
C GLU A 204 41.93 3.59 43.66
N GLY A 205 40.69 3.08 43.68
CA GLY A 205 39.82 3.32 44.83
C GLY A 205 38.41 2.77 44.72
N THR A 206 38.27 1.48 45.03
CA THR A 206 37.11 0.80 45.64
C THR A 206 35.81 0.64 44.85
N ALA A 207 35.48 -0.64 44.66
CA ALA A 207 34.21 -1.17 44.18
C ALA A 207 33.07 -0.91 45.18
N ALA A 208 31.90 -0.55 44.64
CA ALA A 208 30.62 -0.72 45.31
C ALA A 208 29.62 -1.32 44.31
N ALA A 209 29.04 -2.45 44.72
CA ALA A 209 28.03 -3.20 43.99
C ALA A 209 26.77 -2.35 43.77
N GLY A 210 26.32 -2.29 42.51
CA GLY A 210 25.07 -1.67 42.10
C GLY A 210 24.22 -2.68 41.34
N ALA A 211 22.99 -2.86 41.81
CA ALA A 211 22.03 -3.85 41.40
C ALA A 211 21.83 -3.95 39.87
N VAL A 212 21.79 -5.19 39.40
CA VAL A 212 21.30 -5.53 38.06
C VAL A 212 19.79 -5.30 38.09
N VAL A 213 19.34 -4.19 37.51
CA VAL A 213 17.92 -4.01 37.18
C VAL A 213 17.73 -4.79 35.88
N GLU A 214 17.11 -5.96 35.99
CA GLU A 214 16.54 -6.65 34.83
C GLU A 214 15.52 -5.72 34.19
N ALA A 215 15.93 -5.08 33.09
CA ALA A 215 15.01 -4.45 32.18
C ALA A 215 14.20 -5.58 31.53
N GLU A 216 12.96 -5.74 31.98
CA GLU A 216 11.95 -6.51 31.28
C GLU A 216 11.94 -6.06 29.81
N ARG A 217 12.38 -6.95 28.92
CA ARG A 217 12.15 -6.82 27.48
C ARG A 217 10.65 -6.97 27.25
N GLY A 218 9.92 -5.88 27.46
CA GLY A 218 8.60 -5.70 26.90
C GLY A 218 8.72 -5.86 25.38
N ALA A 219 7.90 -6.75 24.80
CA ALA A 219 7.78 -6.88 23.36
C ALA A 219 7.65 -5.49 22.75
N ALA A 220 8.60 -5.11 21.89
CA ALA A 220 8.63 -3.78 21.27
C ALA A 220 7.26 -3.54 20.62
N ALA A 221 6.54 -2.51 21.10
CA ALA A 221 5.35 -2.05 20.41
C ALA A 221 5.77 -1.72 18.97
N VAL A 222 5.06 -2.29 17.99
CA VAL A 222 5.28 -2.02 16.56
C VAL A 222 5.25 -0.50 16.37
N SER A 223 6.28 0.07 15.76
CA SER A 223 6.40 1.51 15.63
C SER A 223 5.26 2.08 14.77
N ALA A 224 4.93 3.36 14.91
CA ALA A 224 3.86 3.97 14.09
C ALA A 224 4.16 3.91 12.59
N LEU A 225 5.43 4.03 12.21
CA LEU A 225 5.87 3.88 10.83
C LEU A 225 5.69 2.44 10.34
N GLU A 226 6.06 1.44 11.15
CA GLU A 226 5.89 0.04 10.81
C GLU A 226 4.40 -0.36 10.75
N ALA A 227 3.58 0.15 11.66
CA ALA A 227 2.13 -0.05 11.66
C ALA A 227 1.51 0.56 10.39
N TYR A 228 1.85 1.82 10.06
CA TYR A 228 1.34 2.50 8.87
C TYR A 228 1.78 1.80 7.58
N THR A 229 3.06 1.45 7.45
CA THR A 229 3.58 0.85 6.22
C THR A 229 3.11 -0.58 6.00
N ARG A 230 2.66 -1.28 7.04
CA ARG A 230 2.00 -2.59 6.96
C ARG A 230 0.51 -2.51 6.67
N GLN A 231 -0.14 -1.38 6.91
CA GLN A 231 -1.56 -1.22 6.58
C GLN A 231 -1.74 -1.21 5.05
N PRO A 232 -2.77 -1.91 4.54
CA PRO A 232 -3.10 -1.87 3.14
C PRO A 232 -3.66 -0.49 2.78
N ASN A 233 -2.85 0.32 2.11
CA ASN A 233 -3.25 1.67 1.65
C ASN A 233 -3.22 1.78 0.12
N ARG A 234 -2.96 0.68 -0.58
CA ARG A 234 -3.01 0.58 -2.04
C ARG A 234 -3.83 -0.63 -2.44
N MET A 235 -4.35 -0.61 -3.66
CA MET A 235 -5.08 -1.74 -4.23
C MET A 235 -4.75 -1.93 -5.70
N ALA A 236 -4.34 -3.14 -6.08
CA ALA A 236 -4.22 -3.55 -7.48
C ALA A 236 -5.55 -4.12 -7.98
N ILE A 237 -6.05 -3.58 -9.08
CA ILE A 237 -7.28 -4.02 -9.73
C ILE A 237 -6.94 -4.84 -10.97
N TYR A 238 -7.59 -5.99 -11.13
CA TYR A 238 -7.42 -6.90 -12.26
C TYR A 238 -8.76 -7.15 -12.95
N THR A 239 -8.76 -7.04 -14.27
CA THR A 239 -9.90 -7.41 -15.12
C THR A 239 -9.69 -8.81 -15.68
N GLY A 240 -10.72 -9.65 -15.63
CA GLY A 240 -10.67 -11.01 -16.16
C GLY A 240 -9.99 -12.02 -15.24
N LEU A 241 -9.44 -11.58 -14.09
CA LEU A 241 -8.78 -12.43 -13.11
C LEU A 241 -9.76 -12.76 -12.00
N ASP A 242 -10.02 -14.04 -11.79
CA ASP A 242 -10.75 -14.57 -10.65
C ASP A 242 -9.74 -15.04 -9.60
N LEU A 243 -9.86 -14.52 -8.39
CA LEU A 243 -9.16 -15.05 -7.23
C LEU A 243 -10.12 -16.08 -6.64
N PHE A 244 -9.82 -17.36 -6.80
CA PHE A 244 -10.72 -18.47 -6.47
C PHE A 244 -10.40 -19.05 -5.09
N GLY A 245 -11.43 -19.28 -4.27
CA GLY A 245 -11.31 -19.87 -2.93
C GLY A 245 -10.93 -18.87 -1.84
N ASP A 246 -10.74 -19.34 -0.61
CA ASP A 246 -10.44 -18.51 0.58
C ASP A 246 -11.44 -17.38 0.85
N ASP A 247 -12.72 -17.59 0.47
CA ASP A 247 -13.80 -16.67 0.73
C ASP A 247 -14.09 -16.57 2.24
N ILE A 248 -13.99 -15.38 2.81
CA ILE A 248 -14.48 -15.07 4.16
C ILE A 248 -16.00 -15.00 4.13
N THR A 249 -16.54 -14.26 3.16
CA THR A 249 -17.97 -14.06 2.98
C THR A 249 -18.30 -13.69 1.54
N SER A 250 -19.53 -13.99 1.14
CA SER A 250 -20.05 -13.72 -0.19
C SER A 250 -21.33 -12.91 -0.07
N ILE A 251 -21.30 -11.68 -0.57
CA ILE A 251 -22.38 -10.71 -0.43
C ILE A 251 -22.82 -10.19 -1.81
N ARG A 252 -23.92 -9.44 -1.82
CA ARG A 252 -24.38 -8.71 -3.01
C ARG A 252 -24.16 -7.21 -2.81
N THR A 253 -23.43 -6.59 -3.73
CA THR A 253 -23.16 -5.15 -3.75
C THR A 253 -23.66 -4.53 -5.05
N SER A 254 -23.81 -3.19 -5.08
CA SER A 254 -24.21 -2.45 -6.27
C SER A 254 -23.18 -2.53 -7.39
N ASP A 255 -21.91 -2.47 -7.01
CA ASP A 255 -20.76 -2.38 -7.89
C ASP A 255 -19.50 -2.89 -7.18
N ALA A 256 -18.39 -2.84 -7.90
CA ALA A 256 -17.09 -3.28 -7.41
C ALA A 256 -16.46 -2.33 -6.39
N GLY A 257 -16.77 -1.03 -6.42
CA GLY A 257 -16.30 -0.07 -5.41
C GLY A 257 -16.92 -0.39 -4.05
N ALA A 258 -18.23 -0.62 -4.02
CA ALA A 258 -18.92 -1.10 -2.82
C ALA A 258 -18.37 -2.46 -2.34
N CYS A 259 -17.96 -3.35 -3.25
CA CYS A 259 -17.29 -4.60 -2.87
C CYS A 259 -15.92 -4.36 -2.22
N ALA A 260 -15.11 -3.46 -2.80
CA ALA A 260 -13.83 -3.03 -2.26
C ALA A 260 -13.97 -2.41 -0.86
N ASP A 261 -14.93 -1.51 -0.67
CA ASP A 261 -15.21 -0.86 0.62
C ASP A 261 -15.55 -1.87 1.72
N ASN A 262 -16.32 -2.91 1.38
CA ASN A 262 -16.63 -3.97 2.33
C ASN A 262 -15.37 -4.76 2.70
N CYS A 263 -14.42 -4.97 1.79
CA CYS A 263 -13.13 -5.59 2.09
C CYS A 263 -12.27 -4.71 3.02
N LEU A 264 -12.20 -3.41 2.72
CA LEU A 264 -11.38 -2.44 3.48
C LEU A 264 -11.80 -2.34 4.95
N ARG A 265 -13.10 -2.43 5.23
CA ARG A 265 -13.67 -2.35 6.58
C ARG A 265 -13.46 -3.61 7.43
N MET A 266 -12.80 -4.65 6.91
CA MET A 266 -12.56 -5.91 7.64
C MET A 266 -11.26 -5.91 8.45
N ASP A 267 -10.74 -4.74 8.84
CA ASP A 267 -9.55 -4.58 9.71
C ASP A 267 -8.35 -5.47 9.30
N GLY A 268 -8.12 -5.56 7.98
CA GLY A 268 -7.03 -6.36 7.41
C GLY A 268 -7.25 -7.87 7.36
N GLN A 269 -8.42 -8.39 7.76
CA GLN A 269 -8.80 -9.80 7.54
C GLN A 269 -9.01 -10.10 6.07
N CYS A 270 -9.67 -9.19 5.36
CA CYS A 270 -9.80 -9.26 3.91
C CYS A 270 -8.50 -8.78 3.26
N LYS A 271 -7.95 -9.58 2.35
CA LYS A 271 -6.74 -9.28 1.57
C LYS A 271 -7.02 -9.08 0.10
N ALA A 272 -8.14 -9.61 -0.38
CA ALA A 272 -8.56 -9.48 -1.76
C ALA A 272 -10.07 -9.61 -1.89
N PHE A 273 -10.62 -9.21 -3.03
CA PHE A 273 -11.98 -9.53 -3.42
C PHE A 273 -12.04 -9.93 -4.88
N THR A 274 -13.10 -10.64 -5.25
CA THR A 274 -13.52 -10.81 -6.64
C THR A 274 -14.98 -10.37 -6.78
N PHE A 275 -15.23 -9.48 -7.73
CA PHE A 275 -16.56 -8.99 -8.09
C PHE A 275 -16.99 -9.56 -9.44
N ASN A 276 -18.19 -10.11 -9.51
CA ASN A 276 -18.80 -10.59 -10.74
C ASN A 276 -19.51 -9.42 -11.46
N THR A 277 -18.96 -9.00 -12.59
CA THR A 277 -19.45 -7.89 -13.41
C THR A 277 -20.59 -8.28 -14.36
N ASP A 278 -21.04 -9.54 -14.36
CA ASP A 278 -22.14 -9.98 -15.21
C ASP A 278 -23.46 -9.30 -14.83
N GLN A 279 -23.93 -8.42 -15.70
CA GLN A 279 -25.19 -7.68 -15.54
C GLN A 279 -26.43 -8.58 -15.66
N SER A 280 -26.28 -9.80 -16.17
CA SER A 280 -27.35 -10.79 -16.26
C SER A 280 -27.69 -11.42 -14.90
N LEU A 281 -26.77 -11.34 -13.92
CA LEU A 281 -26.91 -11.97 -12.62
C LEU A 281 -28.05 -11.37 -11.78
N ARG A 282 -29.20 -12.07 -11.74
CA ARG A 282 -30.42 -11.62 -11.02
C ARG A 282 -30.46 -12.01 -9.55
N ARG A 283 -29.78 -13.09 -9.14
CA ARG A 283 -29.81 -13.65 -7.78
C ARG A 283 -28.42 -14.11 -7.38
N GLY A 284 -28.19 -14.22 -6.08
CA GLY A 284 -26.93 -14.65 -5.50
C GLY A 284 -25.92 -13.52 -5.29
N PRO A 285 -24.78 -13.83 -4.65
CA PRO A 285 -23.71 -12.89 -4.41
C PRO A 285 -23.00 -12.54 -5.72
N ASN A 286 -22.53 -11.30 -5.80
CA ASN A 286 -21.64 -10.82 -6.86
C ASN A 286 -20.32 -10.28 -6.30
N CYS A 287 -20.13 -10.30 -4.98
CA CYS A 287 -18.94 -9.83 -4.31
C CYS A 287 -18.45 -10.93 -3.36
N PHE A 288 -17.22 -11.38 -3.56
CA PHE A 288 -16.60 -12.47 -2.83
C PHE A 288 -15.36 -11.91 -2.12
N LEU A 289 -15.44 -11.73 -0.80
CA LEU A 289 -14.39 -11.16 0.04
C LEU A 289 -13.47 -12.27 0.55
N LYS A 290 -12.16 -12.07 0.46
CA LYS A 290 -11.19 -13.18 0.58
C LYS A 290 -10.13 -12.93 1.63
N ALA A 291 -9.79 -13.97 2.39
CA ALA A 291 -8.76 -13.94 3.42
C ALA A 291 -7.34 -13.93 2.84
N SER A 292 -7.19 -14.36 1.58
CA SER A 292 -5.94 -14.38 0.84
C SER A 292 -6.23 -14.13 -0.65
N SER A 293 -5.20 -14.06 -1.49
CA SER A 293 -5.40 -14.02 -2.95
C SER A 293 -5.91 -15.34 -3.53
N GLY A 294 -5.95 -16.42 -2.73
CA GLY A 294 -6.42 -17.74 -3.16
C GLY A 294 -5.67 -18.25 -4.39
N ARG A 295 -6.37 -19.05 -5.20
CA ARG A 295 -5.89 -19.55 -6.48
C ARG A 295 -6.27 -18.57 -7.59
N ALA A 296 -5.30 -18.12 -8.37
CA ALA A 296 -5.58 -17.30 -9.55
C ALA A 296 -6.15 -18.15 -10.71
N ASP A 297 -7.21 -17.66 -11.36
CA ASP A 297 -7.84 -18.26 -12.53
C ASP A 297 -8.41 -17.20 -13.48
N GLY A 298 -8.65 -17.56 -14.74
CA GLY A 298 -9.23 -16.67 -15.75
C GLY A 298 -10.75 -16.76 -15.80
N ASN A 299 -11.41 -15.61 -15.73
CA ASN A 299 -12.86 -15.47 -15.84
C ASN A 299 -13.21 -14.07 -16.38
N SER A 300 -13.74 -13.98 -17.59
CA SER A 300 -13.96 -12.69 -18.27
C SER A 300 -14.93 -11.74 -17.56
N VAL A 301 -15.78 -12.24 -16.66
CA VAL A 301 -16.69 -11.41 -15.85
C VAL A 301 -16.19 -11.17 -14.44
N ALA A 302 -14.95 -11.55 -14.11
CA ALA A 302 -14.33 -11.26 -12.83
C ALA A 302 -13.59 -9.92 -12.86
N LEU A 303 -13.84 -9.10 -11.85
CA LEU A 303 -13.04 -7.94 -11.50
C LEU A 303 -12.50 -8.15 -10.08
N SER A 304 -11.20 -8.36 -9.94
CA SER A 304 -10.59 -8.64 -8.65
C SER A 304 -9.76 -7.47 -8.15
N GLY A 305 -9.79 -7.24 -6.84
CA GLY A 305 -8.92 -6.31 -6.15
C GLY A 305 -8.00 -7.05 -5.18
N HIS A 306 -6.73 -6.68 -5.14
CA HIS A 306 -5.74 -7.16 -4.18
C HIS A 306 -5.25 -5.97 -3.36
N LEU A 307 -5.37 -6.06 -2.03
CA LEU A 307 -4.91 -5.03 -1.10
C LEU A 307 -3.40 -5.11 -0.91
N LEU A 308 -2.71 -4.00 -1.15
CA LEU A 308 -1.26 -3.88 -1.07
C LEU A 308 -0.88 -2.95 0.08
N ALA A 309 0.15 -3.36 0.81
CA ALA A 309 0.76 -2.50 1.83
C ALA A 309 1.52 -1.32 1.19
N ALA A 310 1.74 -0.25 1.95
CA ALA A 310 2.39 0.96 1.44
C ALA A 310 3.76 0.70 0.82
N GLY A 311 4.56 -0.12 1.49
CA GLY A 311 5.90 -0.51 1.04
C GLY A 311 5.97 -1.74 0.15
N GLU A 312 4.82 -2.30 -0.25
CA GLU A 312 4.81 -3.47 -1.12
C GLU A 312 5.09 -3.08 -2.57
N ALA A 313 5.94 -3.85 -3.24
CA ALA A 313 6.23 -3.64 -4.66
C ALA A 313 4.96 -3.78 -5.52
N ASP A 314 4.91 -3.11 -6.67
CA ASP A 314 3.78 -3.30 -7.58
C ASP A 314 3.77 -4.75 -8.09
N PRO A 315 2.60 -5.40 -8.11
CA PRO A 315 2.53 -6.78 -8.56
C PRO A 315 2.87 -6.88 -10.04
N LYS A 316 3.72 -7.86 -10.36
CA LYS A 316 4.16 -8.13 -11.73
C LYS A 316 3.05 -8.80 -12.56
N PRO A 317 3.08 -8.69 -13.89
CA PRO A 317 2.20 -9.45 -14.77
C PRO A 317 2.25 -10.95 -14.47
N MET A 318 1.08 -11.59 -14.46
CA MET A 318 0.92 -13.01 -14.19
C MET A 318 0.44 -13.72 -15.45
N THR A 319 1.18 -14.73 -15.92
CA THR A 319 0.78 -15.54 -17.07
C THR A 319 0.21 -16.87 -16.59
N LEU A 320 -1.05 -17.15 -16.94
CA LEU A 320 -1.80 -18.32 -16.48
C LEU A 320 -2.34 -19.12 -17.66
N ALA A 321 -2.44 -20.43 -17.45
CA ALA A 321 -3.30 -21.29 -18.25
C ALA A 321 -4.75 -21.12 -17.78
N THR A 322 -5.65 -20.71 -18.66
CA THR A 322 -7.05 -20.45 -18.33
C THR A 322 -7.99 -21.22 -19.23
N ILE A 323 -9.17 -21.52 -18.69
CA ILE A 323 -10.34 -21.92 -19.46
C ILE A 323 -11.47 -21.06 -18.93
N ASP A 324 -11.75 -19.94 -19.58
CA ASP A 324 -12.79 -19.01 -19.13
C ASP A 324 -14.17 -19.69 -19.14
N PRO A 325 -14.87 -19.75 -17.98
CA PRO A 325 -16.17 -20.40 -17.88
C PRO A 325 -17.28 -19.78 -18.74
N ASN A 326 -17.12 -18.53 -19.19
CA ASN A 326 -18.14 -17.83 -19.98
C ASN A 326 -17.89 -17.87 -21.49
N SER A 327 -16.63 -17.93 -21.90
CA SER A 327 -16.24 -17.80 -23.32
C SER A 327 -15.57 -19.04 -23.90
N SER A 328 -15.05 -19.93 -23.07
CA SER A 328 -14.19 -21.05 -23.49
C SER A 328 -14.72 -22.41 -23.02
N LEU A 329 -15.98 -22.48 -22.60
CA LEU A 329 -16.74 -23.71 -22.38
C LEU A 329 -17.78 -23.90 -23.49
N PHE A 330 -17.88 -25.13 -23.98
CA PHE A 330 -18.77 -25.53 -25.05
C PHE A 330 -19.72 -26.62 -24.54
N GLU A 331 -21.00 -26.28 -24.48
CA GLU A 331 -22.07 -27.21 -24.10
C GLU A 331 -22.47 -28.10 -25.28
N ASP A 332 -22.78 -29.36 -24.98
CA ASP A 332 -23.12 -30.41 -25.94
C ASP A 332 -22.06 -30.66 -27.03
N VAL A 333 -20.78 -30.43 -26.68
CA VAL A 333 -19.63 -30.66 -27.57
C VAL A 333 -18.67 -31.67 -26.95
N ASP A 334 -18.27 -32.64 -27.76
CA ASP A 334 -17.17 -33.57 -27.50
C ASP A 334 -15.94 -33.20 -28.34
N LEU A 335 -14.75 -33.41 -27.77
CA LEU A 335 -13.47 -33.21 -28.44
C LEU A 335 -12.79 -34.57 -28.60
N PRO A 336 -13.21 -35.43 -29.54
CA PRO A 336 -12.78 -36.82 -29.58
C PRO A 336 -11.26 -37.01 -29.74
N GLY A 337 -10.72 -37.99 -29.02
CA GLY A 337 -9.31 -38.38 -29.09
C GLY A 337 -8.37 -37.47 -28.27
N GLY A 338 -7.08 -37.78 -28.32
CA GLY A 338 -6.04 -37.00 -27.64
C GLY A 338 -6.04 -37.12 -26.11
N ASP A 339 -6.78 -38.07 -25.54
CA ASP A 339 -6.85 -38.25 -24.08
C ASP A 339 -5.48 -38.59 -23.49
N LEU A 340 -5.11 -37.89 -22.41
CA LEU A 340 -3.86 -38.10 -21.69
C LEU A 340 -3.81 -39.44 -20.95
N SER A 341 -4.96 -40.10 -20.79
CA SER A 341 -5.13 -41.36 -20.07
C SER A 341 -6.21 -42.21 -20.73
N ARG A 342 -6.07 -43.54 -20.62
CA ARG A 342 -7.10 -44.51 -21.04
C ARG A 342 -8.27 -44.62 -20.06
N ARG A 343 -8.17 -43.96 -18.91
CA ARG A 343 -9.19 -43.91 -17.85
C ARG A 343 -9.54 -42.46 -17.55
N PRO A 344 -10.79 -42.18 -17.13
CA PRO A 344 -11.20 -40.84 -16.74
C PRO A 344 -10.37 -40.33 -15.55
N TYR A 345 -10.14 -39.03 -15.51
CA TYR A 345 -9.39 -38.37 -14.46
C TYR A 345 -10.09 -38.56 -13.10
N PRO A 346 -9.39 -39.08 -12.08
CA PRO A 346 -10.00 -39.39 -10.80
C PRO A 346 -10.41 -38.12 -10.04
N GLY A 347 -11.54 -38.17 -9.35
CA GLY A 347 -12.00 -37.10 -8.44
C GLY A 347 -12.65 -35.89 -9.11
N ALA A 348 -12.56 -35.73 -10.43
CA ALA A 348 -13.17 -34.63 -11.17
C ALA A 348 -14.62 -34.95 -11.60
N ASN A 349 -15.54 -34.96 -10.63
CA ASN A 349 -16.94 -35.40 -10.82
C ASN A 349 -17.91 -34.26 -11.21
N SER A 350 -17.40 -33.16 -11.74
CA SER A 350 -18.20 -32.03 -12.24
C SER A 350 -17.47 -31.33 -13.40
N PRO A 351 -18.18 -30.58 -14.26
CA PRO A 351 -17.53 -29.81 -15.32
C PRO A 351 -16.48 -28.83 -14.76
N LEU A 352 -16.80 -28.16 -13.65
CA LEU A 352 -15.87 -27.24 -12.97
C LEU A 352 -14.63 -27.98 -12.46
N ALA A 353 -14.79 -29.12 -11.79
CA ALA A 353 -13.66 -29.90 -11.29
C ALA A 353 -12.79 -30.42 -12.45
N CYS A 354 -13.41 -30.82 -13.57
CA CYS A 354 -12.69 -31.26 -14.75
C CYS A 354 -11.92 -30.11 -15.44
N ARG A 355 -12.54 -28.92 -15.49
CA ARG A 355 -11.88 -27.69 -15.96
C ARG A 355 -10.64 -27.37 -15.13
N LEU A 356 -10.78 -27.31 -13.81
CA LEU A 356 -9.67 -27.02 -12.89
C LEU A 356 -8.58 -28.09 -12.98
N ALA A 357 -8.95 -29.36 -13.08
CA ALA A 357 -8.00 -30.46 -13.29
C ALA A 357 -7.22 -30.32 -14.61
N CYS A 358 -7.87 -29.85 -15.68
CA CYS A 358 -7.16 -29.53 -16.92
C CYS A 358 -6.21 -28.36 -16.72
N ILE A 359 -6.65 -27.27 -16.08
CA ILE A 359 -5.81 -26.09 -15.81
C ILE A 359 -4.54 -26.47 -15.05
N ASP A 360 -4.67 -27.30 -14.00
CA ASP A 360 -3.56 -27.75 -13.15
C ASP A 360 -2.61 -28.73 -13.85
N ASN A 361 -3.06 -29.37 -14.93
CA ASN A 361 -2.25 -30.31 -15.67
C ASN A 361 -1.53 -29.62 -16.85
N ASN A 362 -0.20 -29.52 -16.76
CA ASN A 362 0.63 -28.87 -17.79
C ASN A 362 0.56 -29.53 -19.18
N ALA A 363 0.24 -30.82 -19.27
CA ALA A 363 0.07 -31.53 -20.55
C ALA A 363 -1.35 -31.40 -21.12
N CYS A 364 -2.31 -30.93 -20.32
CA CYS A 364 -3.70 -30.76 -20.75
C CYS A 364 -3.84 -29.45 -21.53
N ILE A 365 -4.38 -29.53 -22.74
CA ILE A 365 -4.75 -28.36 -23.57
C ILE A 365 -6.26 -28.24 -23.77
N ALA A 366 -7.02 -29.30 -23.47
CA ALA A 366 -8.48 -29.29 -23.49
C ALA A 366 -9.05 -30.39 -22.60
N PHE A 367 -10.33 -30.30 -22.26
CA PHE A 367 -11.03 -31.39 -21.60
C PHE A 367 -12.39 -31.63 -22.24
N THR A 368 -12.94 -32.81 -21.99
CA THR A 368 -14.37 -33.11 -22.16
C THR A 368 -14.88 -33.80 -20.90
N TYR A 369 -15.99 -33.29 -20.37
CA TYR A 369 -16.69 -33.87 -19.23
C TYR A 369 -18.02 -34.47 -19.68
N VAL A 370 -18.24 -35.74 -19.35
CA VAL A 370 -19.43 -36.51 -19.69
C VAL A 370 -20.41 -36.45 -18.52
N LYS A 371 -21.47 -35.62 -18.59
CA LYS A 371 -22.40 -35.40 -17.46
C LYS A 371 -23.06 -36.69 -16.97
N ALA A 372 -23.52 -37.53 -17.89
CA ALA A 372 -24.26 -38.76 -17.55
C ALA A 372 -23.39 -39.79 -16.80
N LYS A 373 -22.10 -39.87 -17.12
CA LYS A 373 -21.16 -40.83 -16.53
C LYS A 373 -20.32 -40.24 -15.39
N LYS A 374 -20.36 -38.92 -15.22
CA LYS A 374 -19.48 -38.15 -14.33
C LYS A 374 -17.99 -38.38 -14.63
N GLU A 375 -17.65 -38.51 -15.90
CA GLU A 375 -16.29 -38.79 -16.35
C GLU A 375 -15.62 -37.52 -16.85
N CYS A 376 -14.40 -37.27 -16.38
CA CYS A 376 -13.53 -36.19 -16.86
C CYS A 376 -12.44 -36.76 -17.77
N TRP A 377 -12.32 -36.25 -18.98
CA TRP A 377 -11.33 -36.69 -19.95
C TRP A 377 -10.42 -35.52 -20.33
N LEU A 378 -9.22 -35.50 -19.76
CA LEU A 378 -8.17 -34.51 -20.05
C LEU A 378 -7.45 -34.87 -21.34
N LYS A 379 -7.20 -33.87 -22.19
CA LYS A 379 -6.68 -34.07 -23.55
C LYS A 379 -5.43 -33.24 -23.79
N GLY A 380 -4.44 -33.86 -24.43
CA GLY A 380 -3.20 -33.21 -24.87
C GLY A 380 -3.26 -32.68 -26.31
N VAL A 381 -4.32 -33.01 -27.05
CA VAL A 381 -4.57 -32.52 -28.42
C VAL A 381 -6.07 -32.19 -28.56
N VAL A 382 -6.40 -31.13 -29.31
CA VAL A 382 -7.79 -30.82 -29.66
C VAL A 382 -8.16 -31.53 -30.96
N GLY A 383 -9.01 -32.56 -30.87
CA GLY A 383 -9.58 -33.24 -32.02
C GLY A 383 -10.62 -32.39 -32.76
N LYS A 384 -11.14 -32.89 -33.89
CA LYS A 384 -12.24 -32.23 -34.62
C LYS A 384 -13.50 -32.25 -33.74
N PRO A 385 -14.07 -31.08 -33.37
CA PRO A 385 -15.24 -31.03 -32.50
C PRO A 385 -16.42 -31.82 -33.07
N ALA A 386 -17.10 -32.56 -32.20
CA ALA A 386 -18.30 -33.32 -32.52
C ALA A 386 -19.44 -32.93 -31.58
N TYR A 387 -20.67 -32.94 -32.08
CA TYR A 387 -21.84 -32.71 -31.24
C TYR A 387 -22.12 -33.95 -30.37
N GLY A 388 -22.28 -33.75 -29.07
CA GLY A 388 -22.52 -34.81 -28.09
C GLY A 388 -23.37 -34.29 -26.95
N LYS A 389 -24.64 -34.68 -26.90
CA LYS A 389 -25.57 -34.23 -25.85
C LYS A 389 -25.07 -34.61 -24.45
N GLY A 390 -25.08 -33.66 -23.53
CA GLY A 390 -24.63 -33.85 -22.15
C GLY A 390 -23.10 -33.86 -21.98
N MET A 391 -22.36 -33.39 -22.98
CA MET A 391 -20.91 -33.18 -22.90
C MET A 391 -20.61 -31.71 -22.63
N VAL A 392 -19.60 -31.43 -21.81
CA VAL A 392 -19.02 -30.09 -21.66
C VAL A 392 -17.57 -30.16 -22.03
N SER A 393 -17.16 -29.40 -23.04
CA SER A 393 -15.76 -29.31 -23.42
C SER A 393 -15.19 -27.92 -23.14
N GLY A 394 -13.89 -27.85 -22.92
CA GLY A 394 -13.20 -26.57 -22.78
C GLY A 394 -11.80 -26.64 -23.34
N VAL A 395 -11.33 -25.53 -23.91
CA VAL A 395 -10.00 -25.41 -24.51
C VAL A 395 -9.18 -24.41 -23.71
N LYS A 396 -7.98 -24.84 -23.31
CA LYS A 396 -7.03 -24.06 -22.53
C LYS A 396 -6.38 -22.99 -23.39
N LYS A 397 -6.26 -21.79 -22.84
CA LYS A 397 -5.52 -20.67 -23.42
C LYS A 397 -4.47 -20.19 -22.43
N ILE A 398 -3.43 -19.54 -22.94
CA ILE A 398 -2.45 -18.84 -22.11
C ILE A 398 -2.81 -17.37 -22.15
N GLU A 399 -3.08 -16.80 -20.98
CA GLU A 399 -3.46 -15.41 -20.82
C GLU A 399 -2.52 -14.72 -19.83
N THR A 400 -2.25 -13.43 -20.06
CA THR A 400 -1.41 -12.64 -19.15
C THR A 400 -2.26 -11.56 -18.51
N PHE A 401 -2.39 -11.61 -17.19
CA PHE A 401 -3.11 -10.67 -16.37
C PHE A 401 -2.14 -9.62 -15.83
N ARG A 402 -2.46 -8.35 -16.08
CA ARG A 402 -1.74 -7.20 -15.55
C ARG A 402 -2.67 -6.42 -14.63
N PRO A 403 -2.15 -5.75 -13.59
CA PRO A 403 -2.94 -4.77 -12.86
C PRO A 403 -3.46 -3.73 -13.87
N ALA A 404 -4.77 -3.65 -14.02
CA ALA A 404 -5.41 -2.63 -14.85
C ALA A 404 -5.21 -1.24 -14.25
N LYS A 405 -5.17 -1.16 -12.91
CA LYS A 405 -4.86 0.04 -12.15
C LYS A 405 -4.30 -0.35 -10.79
N ILE A 406 -3.38 0.47 -10.26
CA ILE A 406 -3.02 0.46 -8.84
C ILE A 406 -3.52 1.79 -8.28
N ILE A 407 -4.42 1.72 -7.31
CA ILE A 407 -5.02 2.91 -6.68
C ILE A 407 -4.47 3.08 -5.27
N SER A 408 -4.28 4.31 -4.86
CA SER A 408 -4.11 4.67 -3.45
C SER A 408 -5.48 4.71 -2.77
N LEU A 409 -5.55 4.28 -1.52
CA LEU A 409 -6.76 4.16 -0.71
C LEU A 409 -6.84 5.24 0.37
N ASN A 410 -6.01 6.28 0.23
CA ASN A 410 -5.85 7.38 1.17
C ASN A 410 -7.01 8.36 1.09
#